data_AF-A0A8D9DG91-F1
#
_entry.id   AF-A0A8D9DG91-F1
#
_cell.length_a   1.000
_cell.length_b   1.000
_cell.length_c   1.000
_cell.angle_alpha   90.00
_cell.angle_beta   90.00
_cell.angle_gamma   90.00
#
_symmetry.space_group_name_H-M   'P 1'
#
loop_
_entity.id
_entity.type
_entity.pdbx_description
1 polymer ?
#
loop_
_entity_poly.entity_id
_entity_poly.type
_entity_poly.pdbx_seq_one_letter_code
_entity_poly.pdbx_strand_id
1 'polypeptide(L)'
;MEIHLKKKRITVYDCFQKESNSIDIPQVKKLAVLISNLLVESSGDEVDKVKMIPFEIEQAQGLPKTKHPFNCGIFLVKILECQSLKIGDMTKINDDNALELRRTLSCEIFNQFVDESFGK
;
A
#
# COMPACT_ATOMS: atom_id res chain seq x y z
N MET A 1 -1.79 1.04 -1.25
CA MET A 1 -1.85 0.40 -2.59
C MET A 1 -0.43 0.36 -3.12
N GLU A 2 -0.08 -0.69 -3.85
CA GLU A 2 1.23 -0.88 -4.47
C GLU A 2 1.05 -1.21 -5.96
N ILE A 3 1.90 -0.64 -6.81
CA ILE A 3 1.83 -0.83 -8.27
C ILE A 3 3.13 -1.51 -8.73
N HIS A 4 3.01 -2.75 -9.19
CA HIS A 4 4.10 -3.53 -9.76
C HIS A 4 4.10 -3.39 -11.29
N LEU A 5 4.83 -2.39 -11.82
CA LEU A 5 4.85 -2.10 -13.26
C LEU A 5 5.24 -3.30 -14.14
N LYS A 6 6.33 -3.99 -13.80
CA LYS A 6 6.81 -5.16 -14.58
C LYS A 6 5.82 -6.33 -14.59
N LYS A 7 5.12 -6.54 -13.48
CA LYS A 7 4.12 -7.62 -13.33
C LYS A 7 2.72 -7.19 -13.81
N LYS A 8 2.55 -5.92 -14.25
CA LYS A 8 1.26 -5.32 -14.57
C LYS A 8 0.19 -5.58 -13.50
N ARG A 9 0.55 -5.37 -12.24
CA ARG A 9 -0.33 -5.71 -11.09
C ARG A 9 -0.45 -4.57 -10.09
N ILE A 10 -1.66 -4.35 -9.57
CA ILE A 10 -1.97 -3.42 -8.50
C ILE A 10 -2.46 -4.22 -7.28
N THR A 11 -1.75 -4.09 -6.17
CA THR A 11 -2.12 -4.71 -4.90
C THR A 11 -2.78 -3.65 -4.00
N VAL A 12 -4.05 -3.88 -3.64
CA VAL A 12 -4.82 -3.01 -2.75
C VAL A 12 -4.69 -3.49 -1.31
N TYR A 13 -4.33 -2.57 -0.43
CA TYR A 13 -4.23 -2.78 1.01
C TYR A 13 -5.42 -2.08 1.66
N ASP A 14 -6.37 -2.87 2.16
CA ASP A 14 -7.48 -2.37 2.97
C ASP A 14 -7.37 -2.98 4.36
N CYS A 15 -7.07 -2.14 5.35
CA CYS A 15 -6.98 -2.55 6.76
C CYS A 15 -8.24 -2.21 7.56
N PHE A 16 -9.26 -1.61 6.95
CA PHE A 16 -10.49 -1.32 7.68
C PHE A 16 -11.38 -2.56 7.76
N GLN A 17 -11.91 -2.83 8.96
CA GLN A 17 -12.88 -3.90 9.17
C GLN A 17 -14.25 -3.44 8.63
N LYS A 18 -14.71 -4.09 7.56
CA LYS A 18 -16.04 -3.88 6.96
C LYS A 18 -16.89 -5.12 7.18
N GLU A 19 -18.21 -4.94 7.14
CA GLU A 19 -19.18 -6.05 7.19
C GLU A 19 -19.13 -6.90 5.90
N SER A 20 -18.69 -6.32 4.77
CA SER A 20 -18.47 -7.02 3.51
C SER A 20 -17.01 -6.92 3.04
N ASN A 21 -16.50 -8.03 2.53
CA ASN A 21 -15.15 -8.12 1.96
C ASN A 21 -15.09 -7.71 0.47
N SER A 22 -16.23 -7.37 -0.16
CA SER A 22 -16.26 -7.00 -1.57
C SER A 22 -15.76 -5.57 -1.74
N ILE A 23 -14.53 -5.43 -2.22
CA ILE A 23 -13.99 -4.16 -2.64
C ILE A 23 -14.22 -4.01 -4.14
N ASP A 24 -15.36 -3.41 -4.50
CA ASP A 24 -15.44 -2.70 -5.77
C ASP A 24 -14.95 -1.29 -5.50
N ILE A 25 -13.68 -1.00 -5.84
CA ILE A 25 -13.16 0.37 -5.88
C ILE A 25 -13.07 0.76 -7.37
N PRO A 26 -14.12 1.37 -7.95
CA PRO A 26 -14.13 1.83 -9.33
C PRO A 26 -12.92 2.71 -9.68
N GLN A 27 -12.38 3.44 -8.71
CA GLN A 27 -11.21 4.29 -8.87
C GLN A 27 -9.94 3.48 -9.22
N VAL A 28 -9.75 2.29 -8.61
CA VAL A 28 -8.58 1.44 -8.89
C VAL A 28 -8.71 0.79 -10.26
N LYS A 29 -9.93 0.42 -10.68
CA LYS A 29 -10.19 -0.05 -12.06
C LYS A 29 -9.84 1.01 -13.10
N LYS A 30 -10.25 2.27 -12.88
CA LYS A 30 -9.87 3.40 -13.74
C LYS A 30 -8.36 3.61 -13.78
N LEU A 31 -7.69 3.50 -12.63
CA LEU A 31 -6.25 3.63 -12.54
C LEU A 31 -5.50 2.51 -13.29
N ALA A 32 -5.96 1.26 -13.21
CA ALA A 32 -5.37 0.13 -13.93
C ALA A 32 -5.37 0.31 -15.46
N VAL A 33 -6.45 0.89 -15.98
CA VAL A 33 -6.58 1.27 -17.40
C VAL A 33 -5.65 2.45 -17.70
N LEU A 34 -5.66 3.50 -16.88
CA LEU A 34 -4.86 4.71 -17.10
C LEU A 34 -3.35 4.41 -17.14
N ILE A 35 -2.83 3.60 -16.21
CA ILE A 35 -1.40 3.25 -16.18
C ILE A 35 -1.01 2.52 -17.47
N SER A 36 -1.87 1.64 -17.98
CA SER A 36 -1.63 0.92 -19.23
C SER A 36 -1.53 1.89 -20.42
N ASN A 37 -2.41 2.90 -20.48
CA ASN A 37 -2.35 3.95 -21.50
C ASN A 37 -1.05 4.76 -21.43
N LEU A 38 -0.69 5.22 -20.23
CA LEU A 38 0.51 6.05 -20.02
C LEU A 38 1.80 5.30 -20.41
N LEU A 39 1.87 3.99 -20.15
CA LEU A 39 3.03 3.17 -20.52
C LEU A 39 3.15 3.00 -22.03
N VAL A 40 2.04 2.84 -22.76
CA VAL A 40 2.03 2.75 -24.23
C VAL A 40 2.43 4.07 -24.88
N GLU A 41 1.93 5.19 -24.37
CA GLU A 41 2.33 6.52 -24.85
C GLU A 41 3.82 6.80 -24.61
N SER A 42 4.35 6.32 -23.48
CA SER A 42 5.76 6.52 -23.11
C SER A 42 6.73 5.60 -23.86
N SER A 43 6.28 4.47 -24.42
CA SER A 43 7.16 3.47 -25.04
C SER A 43 7.57 3.80 -26.48
N GLY A 44 6.92 4.75 -27.16
CA GLY A 44 7.27 5.18 -28.52
C GLY A 44 7.05 4.15 -29.65
N ASP A 45 6.88 2.88 -29.31
CA ASP A 45 6.65 1.77 -30.25
C ASP A 45 5.19 1.69 -30.72
N GLU A 46 4.98 1.74 -32.03
CA GLU A 46 3.66 1.57 -32.67
C GLU A 46 3.09 0.15 -32.51
N VAL A 47 3.93 -0.84 -32.19
CA VAL A 47 3.63 -2.27 -32.27
C VAL A 47 2.85 -2.79 -31.05
N ASP A 48 2.96 -2.15 -29.88
CA ASP A 48 2.30 -2.59 -28.64
C ASP A 48 0.87 -2.03 -28.43
N LYS A 49 0.39 -1.18 -29.35
CA LYS A 49 -0.95 -0.56 -29.28
C LYS A 49 -2.11 -1.58 -29.36
N VAL A 50 -1.85 -2.81 -29.83
CA VAL A 50 -2.90 -3.80 -30.15
C VAL A 50 -3.35 -4.64 -28.94
N LYS A 51 -2.65 -4.61 -27.80
CA LYS A 51 -3.11 -5.27 -26.56
C LYS A 51 -2.88 -4.40 -25.33
N MET A 52 -3.69 -3.37 -25.19
CA MET A 52 -3.81 -2.61 -23.97
C MET A 52 -4.53 -3.45 -22.89
N ILE A 53 -3.79 -4.35 -22.25
CA ILE A 53 -4.28 -5.18 -21.15
C ILE A 53 -4.21 -4.35 -19.87
N PRO A 54 -5.36 -4.06 -19.20
CA PRO A 54 -5.35 -3.37 -17.91
C PRO A 54 -4.53 -4.12 -16.87
N PHE A 55 -3.97 -3.40 -15.90
CA PHE A 55 -3.28 -4.05 -14.78
C PHE A 55 -4.24 -4.97 -14.02
N GLU A 56 -3.74 -6.15 -13.64
CA GLU A 56 -4.45 -7.04 -12.73
C GLU A 56 -4.59 -6.36 -11.36
N ILE A 57 -5.78 -6.46 -10.75
CA ILE A 57 -6.05 -5.87 -9.45
C ILE A 57 -6.26 -7.02 -8.47
N GLU A 58 -5.46 -7.04 -7.40
CA GLU A 58 -5.61 -7.99 -6.30
C GLU A 58 -5.74 -7.24 -4.98
N GLN A 59 -6.37 -7.89 -4.00
CA GLN A 59 -6.44 -7.39 -2.64
C GLN A 59 -5.56 -8.24 -1.74
N ALA A 60 -4.70 -7.59 -0.97
CA ALA A 60 -3.89 -8.26 0.04
C ALA A 60 -4.79 -8.91 1.11
N GLN A 61 -4.58 -10.21 1.32
CA GLN A 61 -5.33 -11.03 2.28
C GLN A 61 -4.54 -11.22 3.58
N GLY A 62 -5.23 -11.61 4.65
CA GLY A 62 -4.59 -11.91 5.94
C GLY A 62 -3.98 -10.70 6.65
N LEU A 63 -4.32 -9.49 6.23
CA LEU A 63 -3.85 -8.26 6.86
C LEU A 63 -4.55 -8.04 8.21
N PRO A 64 -3.83 -7.50 9.22
CA PRO A 64 -4.45 -6.96 10.41
C PRO A 64 -5.53 -5.93 10.06
N LYS A 65 -6.63 -5.96 10.81
CA LYS A 65 -7.79 -5.10 10.60
C LYS A 65 -8.03 -4.20 11.79
N THR A 66 -8.45 -2.96 11.52
CA THR A 66 -8.89 -1.99 12.53
C THR A 66 -10.40 -1.77 12.44
N LYS A 67 -11.03 -1.61 13.61
CA LYS A 67 -12.44 -1.16 13.72
C LYS A 67 -12.55 0.37 13.71
N HIS A 68 -11.44 1.07 13.85
CA HIS A 68 -11.40 2.52 14.03
C HIS A 68 -10.87 3.22 12.78
N PRO A 69 -11.68 4.05 12.10
CA PRO A 69 -11.25 4.70 10.85
C PRO A 69 -9.97 5.53 10.99
N PHE A 70 -9.76 6.15 12.15
CA PHE A 70 -8.58 6.97 12.43
C PHE A 70 -7.27 6.17 12.64
N ASN A 71 -7.35 4.84 12.77
CA ASN A 71 -6.19 3.95 12.87
C ASN A 71 -5.70 3.46 11.50
N CYS A 72 -6.45 3.68 10.41
CA CYS A 72 -6.12 3.11 9.10
C CYS A 72 -4.72 3.51 8.59
N GLY A 73 -4.30 4.76 8.86
CA GLY A 73 -2.99 5.26 8.47
C GLY A 73 -1.85 4.51 9.16
N ILE A 74 -1.91 4.36 10.49
CA ILE A 74 -0.84 3.67 11.24
C ILE A 74 -0.81 2.17 10.93
N PHE A 75 -1.97 1.53 10.74
CA PHE A 75 -2.05 0.14 10.32
C PHE A 75 -1.38 -0.07 8.96
N LEU A 76 -1.71 0.77 7.97
CA LEU A 76 -1.15 0.65 6.64
C LEU A 76 0.38 0.83 6.64
N VAL A 77 0.90 1.81 7.39
CA VAL A 77 2.35 2.05 7.49
C VAL A 77 3.07 0.83 8.08
N LYS A 78 2.62 0.31 9.23
CA LYS A 78 3.27 -0.85 9.87
C LYS A 78 3.11 -2.13 9.05
N ILE A 79 1.99 -2.33 8.34
CA ILE A 79 1.81 -3.45 7.41
C ILE A 79 2.88 -3.41 6.31
N LEU A 80 3.03 -2.25 5.65
CA LEU A 80 4.01 -2.09 4.57
C LEU A 80 5.45 -2.27 5.07
N GLU A 81 5.76 -1.78 6.26
CA GLU A 81 7.05 -2.00 6.90
C GLU A 81 7.32 -3.49 7.17
N CYS A 82 6.38 -4.21 7.80
CA CYS A 82 6.52 -5.64 8.05
C CYS A 82 6.72 -6.41 6.74
N GLN A 83 5.98 -6.09 5.68
CA GLN A 83 6.15 -6.73 4.37
C GLN A 83 7.53 -6.43 3.76
N SER A 84 7.98 -5.18 3.85
CA SER A 84 9.29 -4.75 3.32
C SER A 84 10.44 -5.46 4.04
N LEU A 85 10.30 -5.66 5.36
CA LEU A 85 11.26 -6.38 6.20
C LEU A 85 11.07 -7.90 6.22
N LYS A 86 10.08 -8.43 5.48
CA LYS A 86 9.71 -9.85 5.45
C LYS A 86 9.34 -10.42 6.84
N ILE A 87 8.77 -9.59 7.70
CA ILE A 87 8.22 -9.98 9.00
C ILE A 87 6.82 -10.56 8.75
N GLY A 88 6.68 -11.87 8.96
CA GLY A 88 5.42 -12.58 8.78
C GLY A 88 4.42 -12.41 9.94
N ASP A 89 4.91 -12.19 11.16
CA ASP A 89 4.05 -11.97 12.32
C ASP A 89 3.65 -10.48 12.42
N MET A 90 2.39 -10.21 12.14
CA MET A 90 1.79 -8.88 12.21
C MET A 90 0.78 -8.74 13.37
N THR A 91 0.76 -9.68 14.32
CA THR A 91 -0.23 -9.71 15.42
C THR A 91 -0.18 -8.48 16.33
N LYS A 92 0.98 -7.82 16.42
CA LYS A 92 1.17 -6.59 17.21
C LYS A 92 0.50 -5.36 16.59
N ILE A 93 0.07 -5.43 15.32
CA ILE A 93 -0.68 -4.38 14.63
C ILE A 93 -2.16 -4.57 14.96
N ASN A 94 -2.62 -3.97 16.05
CA ASN A 94 -4.00 -4.05 16.50
C ASN A 94 -4.45 -2.72 17.14
N ASP A 95 -5.75 -2.61 17.40
CA ASP A 95 -6.35 -1.37 17.90
C ASP A 95 -5.86 -1.01 19.31
N ASP A 96 -5.58 -2.00 20.15
CA ASP A 96 -5.11 -1.81 21.53
C ASP A 96 -3.71 -1.17 21.57
N ASN A 97 -2.84 -1.58 20.64
CA ASN A 97 -1.47 -1.07 20.53
C ASN A 97 -1.32 0.14 19.60
N ALA A 98 -2.39 0.60 18.96
CA ALA A 98 -2.32 1.63 17.91
C ALA A 98 -1.67 2.94 18.39
N LEU A 99 -1.89 3.35 19.64
CA LEU A 99 -1.28 4.55 20.21
C LEU A 99 0.24 4.40 20.39
N GLU A 100 0.69 3.24 20.86
CA GLU A 100 2.11 2.94 21.03
C GLU A 100 2.82 2.89 19.68
N LEU A 101 2.21 2.26 18.67
CA LEU A 101 2.73 2.23 17.30
C LEU A 101 2.91 3.65 16.74
N ARG A 102 1.95 4.54 16.96
CA ARG A 102 2.08 5.95 16.54
C ARG A 102 3.23 6.66 17.26
N ARG A 103 3.35 6.50 18.58
CA ARG A 103 4.45 7.11 19.35
C ARG A 103 5.82 6.63 18.86
N THR A 104 5.95 5.32 18.68
CA THR A 104 7.18 4.69 18.18
C THR A 104 7.56 5.24 16.81
N LEU A 105 6.61 5.26 15.88
CA LEU A 105 6.82 5.81 14.54
C LEU A 105 7.22 7.30 14.59
N SER A 106 6.58 8.10 15.44
CA SER A 106 6.94 9.50 15.61
C SER A 106 8.37 9.67 16.13
N CYS A 107 8.80 8.85 17.10
CA CYS A 107 10.17 8.86 17.60
C CYS A 107 11.18 8.44 16.53
N GLU A 108 10.89 7.39 15.75
CA GLU A 108 11.75 6.92 14.66
C GLU A 108 11.95 8.01 13.60
N ILE A 109 10.87 8.66 13.16
CA ILE A 109 10.93 9.77 12.20
C ILE A 109 11.73 10.94 12.78
N PHE A 110 11.45 11.33 14.02
CA PHE A 110 12.15 12.43 14.67
C PHE A 110 13.65 12.15 14.81
N ASN A 111 14.03 10.94 15.20
CA ASN A 111 15.43 10.55 15.34
C ASN A 111 16.15 10.55 13.98
N GLN A 112 15.50 10.10 12.90
CA GLN A 112 16.09 10.22 11.55
C GLN A 112 16.41 11.68 11.21
N PHE A 113 15.49 12.60 11.48
CA PHE A 113 15.74 14.02 11.24
C PHE A 113 16.85 14.60 12.14
N VAL A 114 16.92 14.22 13.42
CA VAL A 114 17.96 14.70 14.34
C VAL A 114 19.32 14.13 13.97
N ASP A 115 19.40 12.84 13.67
CA ASP A 115 20.64 12.17 13.27
C ASP A 115 21.17 12.71 11.94
N GLU A 116 20.27 13.08 11.00
CA GLU A 116 20.64 13.72 9.73
C GLU A 116 21.01 15.21 9.89
N SER A 117 20.37 15.93 10.83
CA SER A 117 20.59 17.38 11.00
C SER A 117 21.78 17.71 11.92
N PHE A 118 22.16 16.79 12.81
CA PHE A 118 23.21 16.98 13.81
C PHE A 118 24.33 15.93 13.72
N GLY A 119 24.28 15.05 12.72
CA GLY A 119 25.37 14.16 12.36
C GLY A 119 26.59 14.94 11.86
N LYS A 120 27.75 14.64 12.47
CA LYS A 120 29.10 15.05 12.03
C LYS A 120 29.44 14.57 10.62
#